data_AF-A0A354EY76-F1
#
_entry.id   AF-A0A354EY76-F1
#
_cell.length_a   1.000
_cell.length_b   1.000
_cell.length_c   1.000
_cell.angle_alpha   90.00
_cell.angle_beta   90.00
_cell.angle_gamma   90.00
#
_symmetry.space_group_name_H-M   'P 1'
#
loop_
_entity.id
_entity.type
_entity.pdbx_description
1 polymer ?
#
loop_
_entity_poly.entity_id
_entity_poly.type
_entity_poly.pdbx_seq_one_letter_code
_entity_poly.pdbx_strand_id
1 'polypeptide(L)'
;MKRVVFMISDGTGITVESLGNSLMTQFEGIEFDKQTLPYIDSMEKAKDVITQINQSQTDTGVKPLVFMTLVSPEISERITQSNGCVFDLFNTFLAPLEKELGVKS
;
A
#
# COMPACT_ATOMS: atom_id res chain seq x y z
N MET A 1 -13.42 14.45 -6.83
CA MET A 1 -12.03 14.70 -6.38
C MET A 1 -11.14 13.60 -6.94
N LYS A 2 -9.94 13.88 -7.44
CA LYS A 2 -9.01 12.84 -7.93
C LYS A 2 -7.98 12.48 -6.86
N ARG A 3 -7.70 11.19 -6.65
CA ARG A 3 -6.68 10.68 -5.71
C ARG A 3 -5.78 9.67 -6.42
N VAL A 4 -4.46 9.89 -6.34
CA VAL A 4 -3.47 8.90 -6.76
C VAL A 4 -3.38 7.80 -5.70
N VAL A 5 -3.29 6.55 -6.15
CA VAL A 5 -3.26 5.36 -5.31
C VAL A 5 -2.13 4.44 -5.77
N PHE A 6 -1.19 4.16 -4.86
CA PHE A 6 -0.17 3.14 -5.04
C PHE A 6 -0.62 1.85 -4.38
N MET A 7 -0.57 0.74 -5.12
CA MET A 7 -0.90 -0.61 -4.65
C MET A 7 0.37 -1.46 -4.68
N ILE A 8 0.96 -1.74 -3.53
CA ILE A 8 2.31 -2.30 -3.40
C ILE A 8 2.24 -3.74 -2.90
N SER A 9 2.97 -4.64 -3.55
CA SER A 9 3.09 -6.04 -3.13
C SER A 9 4.48 -6.58 -3.41
N ASP A 10 4.96 -7.49 -2.56
CA ASP A 10 6.15 -8.31 -2.78
C ASP A 10 5.88 -9.50 -3.72
N GLY A 11 4.62 -9.84 -3.93
CA GLY A 11 4.14 -10.80 -4.93
C GLY A 11 3.57 -10.13 -6.18
N THR A 12 2.51 -10.72 -6.74
CA THR A 12 1.91 -10.30 -8.02
C THR A 12 1.06 -9.05 -7.95
N GLY A 13 0.67 -8.59 -6.76
CA GLY A 13 -0.25 -7.46 -6.59
C GLY A 13 -1.75 -7.82 -6.57
N ILE A 14 -2.14 -9.04 -6.92
CA ILE A 14 -3.56 -9.44 -7.03
C ILE A 14 -4.34 -9.20 -5.73
N THR A 15 -3.74 -9.52 -4.58
CA THR A 15 -4.39 -9.36 -3.27
C THR A 15 -4.61 -7.89 -2.91
N VAL A 16 -3.59 -7.04 -3.06
CA VAL A 16 -3.71 -5.61 -2.77
C VAL A 16 -4.67 -4.92 -3.73
N GLU A 17 -4.73 -5.35 -5.00
CA GLU A 17 -5.71 -4.86 -5.96
C GLU A 17 -7.13 -5.25 -5.57
N SER A 18 -7.38 -6.53 -5.29
CA SER A 18 -8.72 -7.02 -4.96
C SER A 18 -9.27 -6.35 -3.70
N LEU A 19 -8.49 -6.34 -2.62
CA LEU A 19 -8.91 -5.79 -1.34
C LEU A 19 -8.95 -4.25 -1.37
N GLY A 20 -7.93 -3.61 -1.93
CA GLY A 20 -7.89 -2.15 -2.07
C GLY A 20 -9.03 -1.60 -2.92
N ASN A 21 -9.33 -2.24 -4.06
CA ASN A 21 -10.49 -1.86 -4.88
C ASN A 21 -11.80 -2.03 -4.10
N SER A 22 -11.97 -3.13 -3.37
CA SER A 22 -13.17 -3.39 -2.56
C SER A 22 -13.40 -2.32 -1.48
N LEU A 23 -12.33 -1.79 -0.88
CA LEU A 23 -12.44 -0.69 0.09
C LEU A 23 -12.79 0.64 -0.59
N MET A 24 -12.20 0.92 -1.76
CA MET A 24 -12.42 2.18 -2.47
C MET A 24 -13.81 2.32 -3.07
N THR A 25 -14.51 1.22 -3.40
CA THR A 25 -15.90 1.28 -3.90
C THR A 25 -16.88 1.91 -2.92
N GLN A 26 -16.55 1.98 -1.62
CA GLN A 26 -17.39 2.61 -0.59
C GLN A 26 -17.40 4.14 -0.69
N PHE A 27 -16.54 4.75 -1.52
CA PHE A 27 -16.38 6.20 -1.63
C PHE A 27 -16.82 6.72 -2.99
N GLU A 28 -18.14 6.86 -3.17
CA GLU A 28 -18.72 7.46 -4.37
C GLU A 28 -18.23 8.92 -4.56
N GLY A 29 -18.01 9.33 -5.82
CA GLY A 29 -17.58 10.69 -6.16
C GLY A 29 -16.07 10.98 -6.05
N ILE A 30 -15.28 9.98 -5.66
CA ILE A 30 -13.80 10.03 -5.74
C ILE A 30 -13.33 9.27 -6.97
N GLU A 31 -12.52 9.92 -7.79
CA GLU A 31 -11.84 9.29 -8.92
C GLU A 31 -10.47 8.82 -8.44
N PHE A 32 -10.22 7.52 -8.54
CA PHE A 32 -8.96 6.91 -8.12
C PHE A 32 -8.08 6.59 -9.31
N ASP A 33 -6.88 7.18 -9.34
CA ASP A 33 -5.84 6.92 -10.33
C ASP A 33 -4.84 5.94 -9.72
N LYS A 34 -4.91 4.69 -10.16
CA LYS A 34 -4.32 3.55 -9.46
C LYS A 34 -3.09 3.05 -10.22
N GLN A 35 -2.02 2.82 -9.48
CA GLN A 35 -0.80 2.19 -9.97
C GLN A 35 -0.46 0.98 -9.11
N THR A 36 -0.42 -0.20 -9.72
CA THR A 36 0.02 -1.43 -9.07
C THR A 36 1.51 -1.62 -9.27
N LEU A 37 2.22 -1.86 -8.17
CA LEU A 37 3.67 -2.04 -8.07
C LEU A 37 3.93 -3.44 -7.49
N PRO A 38 4.07 -4.47 -8.35
CA PRO A 38 4.35 -5.83 -7.91
C PRO A 38 5.84 -6.06 -7.66
N TYR A 39 6.17 -7.17 -7.00
CA TYR A 39 7.53 -7.62 -6.73
C TYR A 39 8.43 -6.62 -6.01
N ILE A 40 7.88 -5.85 -5.07
CA ILE A 40 8.62 -4.92 -4.20
C ILE A 40 9.18 -5.71 -3.01
N ASP A 41 10.20 -6.51 -3.31
CA ASP A 41 10.81 -7.52 -2.43
C ASP A 41 12.23 -7.16 -1.96
N SER A 42 12.70 -5.94 -2.26
CA SER A 42 14.02 -5.46 -1.86
C SER A 42 14.01 -4.01 -1.40
N MET A 43 15.00 -3.66 -0.58
CA MET A 43 15.18 -2.29 -0.08
C MET A 43 15.52 -1.28 -1.18
N GLU A 44 16.11 -1.73 -2.28
CA GLU A 44 16.36 -0.89 -3.46
C GLU A 44 15.05 -0.50 -4.13
N LYS A 45 14.21 -1.51 -4.46
CA LYS A 45 12.89 -1.27 -5.04
C LYS A 45 12.01 -0.41 -4.13
N ALA A 46 12.07 -0.64 -2.82
CA ALA A 46 11.34 0.19 -1.85
C ALA A 46 11.72 1.67 -1.91
N LYS A 47 13.01 2.00 -2.10
CA LYS A 47 13.48 3.38 -2.25
C LYS A 47 12.93 4.03 -3.51
N ASP A 48 12.87 3.29 -4.62
CA ASP A 48 12.32 3.79 -5.87
C ASP A 48 10.82 4.07 -5.74
N VAL A 49 10.10 3.19 -5.05
CA VAL A 49 8.66 3.37 -4.77
C VAL A 49 8.42 4.59 -3.88
N ILE A 50 9.21 4.79 -2.82
CA ILE A 50 9.11 5.99 -1.96
C ILE A 50 9.35 7.26 -2.77
N THR A 51 10.32 7.24 -3.69
CA THR A 51 10.61 8.37 -4.57
C THR A 51 9.39 8.69 -5.44
N GLN A 52 8.74 7.68 -6.04
CA GLN A 52 7.52 7.86 -6.83
C GLN A 52 6.35 8.42 -6.00
N ILE A 53 6.14 7.89 -4.78
CA ILE A 53 5.09 8.36 -3.86
C ILE A 53 5.30 9.84 -3.50
N ASN A 54 6.53 10.20 -3.13
CA ASN A 54 6.87 11.56 -2.72
C ASN A 54 6.77 12.55 -3.89
N GLN A 55 7.19 12.12 -5.08
CA GLN A 55 7.04 12.93 -6.30
C GLN A 55 5.56 13.17 -6.62
N SER A 56 4.71 12.14 -6.52
CA SER A 56 3.26 12.26 -6.73
C SER A 56 2.63 13.30 -5.79
N GLN A 57 3.04 13.32 -4.51
CA GLN A 57 2.58 14.32 -3.55
C GLN A 57 3.06 15.74 -3.90
N THR A 58 4.27 15.86 -4.43
CA THR A 58 4.86 17.13 -4.88
C THR A 58 4.13 17.68 -6.10
N ASP A 59 3.85 16.83 -7.08
CA ASP A 59 3.23 17.20 -8.36
C ASP A 59 1.74 17.55 -8.21
N THR A 60 1.03 16.81 -7.36
CA THR A 60 -0.42 16.98 -7.19
C THR A 60 -0.80 17.89 -6.03
N GLY A 61 0.13 18.16 -5.11
CA GLY A 61 -0.13 18.86 -3.85
C GLY A 61 -0.99 18.08 -2.85
N VAL A 62 -1.34 16.82 -3.15
CA VAL A 62 -2.22 15.96 -2.33
C VAL A 62 -1.47 14.68 -1.97
N LYS A 63 -1.54 14.27 -0.70
CA LYS A 63 -0.94 12.99 -0.28
C LYS A 63 -1.61 11.82 -1.03
N PRO A 64 -0.86 10.98 -1.77
CA PRO A 64 -1.41 9.80 -2.40
C PRO A 64 -1.81 8.76 -1.34
N LEU A 65 -2.73 7.87 -1.69
CA LEU A 65 -3.05 6.70 -0.88
C LEU A 65 -2.06 5.59 -1.22
N VAL A 66 -1.64 4.81 -0.23
CA VAL A 66 -0.71 3.70 -0.41
C VAL A 66 -1.32 2.47 0.26
N PHE A 67 -1.80 1.52 -0.54
CA PHE A 67 -2.22 0.22 -0.04
C PHE A 67 -1.06 -0.75 -0.21
N MET A 68 -0.79 -1.58 0.80
CA MET A 68 0.28 -2.56 0.68
C MET A 68 -0.06 -3.90 1.33
N THR A 69 0.49 -4.96 0.74
CA THR A 69 0.52 -6.32 1.28
C THR A 69 1.95 -6.81 1.22
N LEU A 70 2.81 -6.26 2.09
CA LEU A 70 4.22 -6.61 2.19
C LEU A 70 4.44 -7.50 3.41
N VAL A 71 5.12 -8.62 3.23
CA VAL A 71 5.43 -9.57 4.32
C VAL A 71 6.69 -9.12 5.08
N SER A 72 7.69 -8.57 4.38
CA SER A 72 8.93 -8.12 5.01
C SER A 72 8.68 -6.88 5.89
N PRO A 73 8.91 -6.97 7.22
CA PRO A 73 8.72 -5.84 8.13
C PRO A 73 9.64 -4.66 7.80
N GLU A 74 10.88 -4.95 7.38
CA GLU A 74 11.86 -3.92 7.02
C GLU A 74 11.40 -3.09 5.81
N ILE A 75 10.89 -3.77 4.77
CA ILE A 75 10.38 -3.10 3.57
C ILE A 75 9.10 -2.34 3.90
N SER A 76 8.17 -2.96 4.63
CA SER A 76 6.92 -2.33 5.06
C SER A 76 7.20 -1.04 5.86
N GLU A 77 8.02 -1.12 6.90
CA GLU A 77 8.42 0.02 7.73
C GLU A 77 9.06 1.12 6.88
N ARG A 78 9.91 0.75 5.92
CA ARG A 78 10.53 1.71 5.00
C ARG A 78 9.49 2.43 4.15
N ILE A 79 8.49 1.74 3.59
CA ILE A 79 7.40 2.36 2.82
C ILE A 79 6.57 3.31 3.69
N THR A 80 6.37 3.01 4.98
CA THR A 80 5.61 3.89 5.91
C THR A 80 6.24 5.27 6.11
N GLN A 81 7.53 5.43 5.80
CA GLN A 81 8.25 6.70 5.89
C GLN A 81 8.04 7.61 4.66
N SER A 82 7.26 7.18 3.67
CA SER A 82 6.89 8.01 2.51
C SER A 82 5.87 9.10 2.87
N ASN A 83 5.70 10.07 1.97
CA ASN A 83 4.69 11.14 2.09
C ASN A 83 3.27 10.69 1.69
N GLY A 84 3.01 9.38 1.67
CA GLY A 84 1.71 8.79 1.39
C GLY A 84 0.85 8.55 2.64
N CYS A 85 -0.45 8.35 2.45
CA CYS A 85 -1.35 7.81 3.46
C CYS A 85 -1.33 6.27 3.36
N VAL A 86 -0.64 5.61 4.28
CA VAL A 86 -0.38 4.17 4.20
C VAL A 86 -1.46 3.33 4.88
N PHE A 87 -1.93 2.31 4.16
CA PHE A 87 -2.85 1.28 4.58
C PHE A 87 -2.16 -0.08 4.43
N ASP A 88 -1.54 -0.54 5.51
CA ASP A 88 -0.95 -1.87 5.57
C ASP A 88 -2.04 -2.92 5.76
N LEU A 89 -2.50 -3.49 4.65
CA LEU A 89 -3.60 -4.44 4.67
C LEU A 89 -3.19 -5.74 5.35
N PHE A 90 -1.93 -6.16 5.20
CA PHE A 90 -1.48 -7.42 5.79
C PHE A 90 -1.43 -7.32 7.31
N ASN A 91 -0.72 -6.33 7.85
CA ASN A 91 -0.62 -6.16 9.31
C ASN A 91 -1.96 -5.83 9.97
N THR A 92 -2.86 -5.10 9.28
CA THR A 92 -4.20 -4.78 9.80
C THR A 92 -5.03 -6.02 10.07
N PHE A 93 -4.98 -7.02 9.17
CA PHE A 93 -5.82 -8.24 9.29
C PHE A 93 -5.10 -9.42 9.93
N LEU A 94 -3.76 -9.46 9.87
CA LEU A 94 -2.98 -10.57 10.41
C LEU A 94 -3.01 -10.60 11.95
N ALA A 95 -2.86 -9.45 12.61
CA ALA A 95 -2.82 -9.43 14.08
C ALA A 95 -4.11 -9.95 14.76
N PRO A 96 -5.32 -9.60 14.29
CA PRO A 96 -6.55 -10.25 14.77
C PRO A 96 -6.59 -11.76 14.52
N LEU A 97 -6.08 -12.22 13.37
CA LEU A 97 -6.07 -13.62 13.00
C LEU A 97 -5.08 -14.44 13.84
N GLU A 98 -3.86 -13.95 14.04
CA GLU A 98 -2.87 -14.57 14.92
C GLU A 98 -3.39 -14.72 16.34
N LYS A 99 -4.09 -13.69 16.84
CA LYS A 99 -4.72 -13.73 18.16
C LYS A 99 -5.78 -14.81 18.25
N GLU A 100 -6.63 -14.94 17.24
CA GLU A 100 -7.70 -15.96 17.21
C GLU A 100 -7.14 -17.37 17.06
N LEU A 101 -6.10 -17.55 16.24
CA LEU A 101 -5.47 -18.85 15.99
C LEU A 101 -4.46 -19.25 17.08
N GLY A 102 -4.04 -18.32 17.94
CA GLY A 102 -3.05 -18.57 18.99
C GLY A 102 -1.64 -18.86 18.47
N VAL A 103 -1.33 -18.48 17.23
CA VAL A 103 -0.03 -18.70 16.57
C VAL A 103 0.42 -17.42 15.86
N LYS A 104 1.74 -17.19 15.83
CA LYS A 104 2.34 -16.10 15.06
C LYS A 104 2.74 -16.60 13.67
N SER A 105 2.65 -15.69 12.69
CA SER A 105 3.21 -15.87 11.35
C SER A 105 4.73 -15.84 11.33
#